data_AF-A0ABD0YXR9-F1
#
_entry.id   AF-A0ABD0YXR9-F1
#
_cell.length_a   1.000
_cell.length_b   1.000
_cell.length_c   1.000
_cell.angle_alpha   90.00
_cell.angle_beta   90.00
_cell.angle_gamma   90.00
#
_symmetry.space_group_name_H-M   'P 1'
#
loop_
_entity.id
_entity.type
_entity.pdbx_description
1 polymer ?
#
loop_
_entity_poly.entity_id
_entity_poly.type
_entity_poly.pdbx_seq_one_letter_code
_entity_poly.pdbx_strand_id
1 'polypeptide(L)'
;MASKRRNMFHKNKTQETTEEVGYSGEALWGRCLYTRPSDLLILEDLKDLGYKMADRKESLDMNHALLVMKSLGRYHALSATLKERGSLDVTGFKDTIFSTNKDNMKQYLDQVLTVFAGVVDTIWGEDWKIYAVKIKSLIGKCLDSINQLYDEECDFPVLNHGDCWVNNMMFKYDEDANIPANIR
;
A
#
# COMPACT_ATOMS: atom_id res chain seq x y z
N MET A 1 -19.28 -20.38 -2.62
CA MET A 1 -20.03 -19.51 -1.69
C MET A 1 -19.40 -18.13 -1.72
N ALA A 2 -20.08 -17.16 -2.33
CA ALA A 2 -19.58 -15.79 -2.47
C ALA A 2 -19.55 -15.11 -1.09
N SER A 3 -18.35 -14.88 -0.57
CA SER A 3 -18.14 -14.15 0.67
C SER A 3 -18.62 -12.71 0.50
N LYS A 4 -19.50 -12.26 1.40
CA LYS A 4 -19.97 -10.87 1.53
C LYS A 4 -18.78 -9.98 1.91
N ARG A 5 -17.93 -9.61 0.95
CA ARG A 5 -17.00 -8.49 1.11
C ARG A 5 -17.82 -7.20 1.03
N ARG A 6 -18.22 -6.66 2.18
CA ARG A 6 -18.78 -5.30 2.25
C ARG A 6 -17.67 -4.32 1.91
N ASN A 7 -17.73 -3.73 0.73
CA ASN A 7 -16.74 -2.77 0.23
C ASN A 7 -16.78 -1.47 1.04
N MET A 8 -15.59 -1.00 1.43
CA MET A 8 -15.35 0.34 1.98
C MET A 8 -15.71 1.46 0.96
N PHE A 9 -15.66 1.14 -0.35
CA PHE A 9 -15.81 2.10 -1.45
C PHE A 9 -17.24 2.31 -1.95
N HIS A 10 -18.26 2.10 -1.10
CA HIS A 10 -19.62 2.48 -1.49
C HIS A 10 -19.70 4.00 -1.67
N LYS A 11 -20.34 4.40 -2.78
CA LYS A 11 -20.38 5.76 -3.35
C LYS A 11 -20.79 6.86 -2.35
N ASN A 12 -21.58 6.51 -1.33
CA ASN A 12 -22.00 7.45 -0.29
C ASN A 12 -21.01 7.49 0.88
N LYS A 13 -20.45 6.34 1.29
CA LYS A 13 -19.61 6.27 2.49
C LYS A 13 -18.27 6.98 2.37
N THR A 14 -17.63 7.04 1.21
CA THR A 14 -16.24 7.56 1.11
C THR A 14 -16.15 9.09 1.12
N GLN A 15 -17.15 9.80 0.57
CA GLN A 15 -17.26 11.25 0.73
C GLN A 15 -17.88 11.62 2.08
N GLU A 16 -18.88 10.86 2.55
CA GLU A 16 -19.44 11.02 3.90
C GLU A 16 -18.34 10.83 4.97
N THR A 17 -17.40 9.88 4.83
CA THR A 17 -16.39 9.60 5.86
C THR A 17 -15.32 10.69 6.06
N THR A 18 -15.06 11.59 5.11
CA THR A 18 -14.12 12.71 5.40
C THR A 18 -14.84 13.86 6.08
N GLU A 19 -16.06 14.19 5.64
CA GLU A 19 -16.86 15.27 6.22
C GLU A 19 -17.45 14.89 7.60
N GLU A 20 -17.93 13.65 7.78
CA GLU A 20 -18.44 13.12 9.06
C GLU A 20 -17.36 13.00 10.14
N VAL A 21 -16.08 12.94 9.74
CA VAL A 21 -14.94 12.85 10.65
C VAL A 21 -14.35 14.23 10.97
N GLY A 22 -14.92 15.31 10.40
CA GLY A 22 -14.43 16.68 10.60
C GLY A 22 -13.09 16.91 9.89
N TYR A 23 -12.77 16.11 8.89
CA TYR A 23 -11.54 16.21 8.14
C TYR A 23 -11.67 17.29 7.07
N SER A 24 -11.12 18.48 7.36
CA SER A 24 -11.08 19.63 6.44
C SER A 24 -9.93 19.58 5.43
N GLY A 25 -9.11 18.53 5.46
CA GLY A 25 -7.99 18.38 4.54
C GLY A 25 -8.43 17.88 3.17
N GLU A 26 -7.64 18.19 2.13
CA GLU A 26 -7.88 17.67 0.78
C GLU A 26 -7.91 16.13 0.77
N ALA A 27 -8.74 15.58 -0.12
CA ALA A 27 -8.93 14.14 -0.28
C ALA A 27 -7.61 13.42 -0.61
N LEU A 28 -7.38 12.28 0.04
CA LEU A 28 -6.16 11.46 -0.09
C LEU A 28 -6.21 10.47 -1.27
N TRP A 29 -7.33 10.38 -1.98
CA TRP A 29 -7.55 9.43 -3.08
C TRP A 29 -8.47 10.03 -4.13
N GLY A 30 -8.49 9.40 -5.32
CA GLY A 30 -9.46 9.70 -6.36
C GLY A 30 -10.89 9.33 -5.94
N ARG A 31 -11.87 10.20 -6.16
CA ARG A 31 -13.29 9.92 -5.91
C ARG A 31 -13.76 8.66 -6.64
N CYS A 32 -14.44 7.78 -5.91
CA CYS A 32 -15.13 6.62 -6.48
C CYS A 32 -16.44 7.06 -7.14
N LEU A 33 -16.48 7.02 -8.47
CA LEU A 33 -17.66 7.42 -9.26
C LEU A 33 -18.67 6.26 -9.35
N TYR A 34 -18.20 5.02 -9.37
CA TYR A 34 -19.04 3.84 -9.39
C TYR A 34 -18.23 2.61 -8.94
N THR A 35 -18.89 1.69 -8.25
CA THR A 35 -18.33 0.37 -7.99
C THR A 35 -19.42 -0.69 -8.13
N ARG A 36 -19.03 -1.82 -8.72
CA ARG A 36 -19.74 -3.08 -8.58
C ARG A 36 -18.78 -4.06 -7.90
N PRO A 37 -19.18 -4.67 -6.76
CA PRO A 37 -18.26 -5.48 -5.97
C PRO A 37 -17.63 -6.61 -6.80
N SER A 38 -16.31 -6.73 -6.67
CA SER A 38 -15.47 -7.79 -7.27
C SER A 38 -15.19 -7.68 -8.77
N ASP A 39 -15.78 -6.73 -9.51
CA ASP A 39 -15.63 -6.72 -10.97
C ASP A 39 -15.57 -5.36 -11.66
N LEU A 40 -15.98 -4.26 -11.00
CA LEU A 40 -15.87 -2.94 -11.61
C LEU A 40 -15.60 -1.85 -10.57
N LEU A 41 -14.61 -1.01 -10.87
CA LEU A 41 -14.30 0.21 -10.15
C LEU A 41 -14.10 1.33 -11.18
N ILE A 42 -14.85 2.41 -11.03
CA ILE A 42 -14.73 3.63 -11.84
C ILE A 42 -14.33 4.76 -10.90
N LEU A 43 -13.16 5.33 -11.13
CA LEU A 43 -12.58 6.42 -10.34
C LEU A 43 -12.53 7.70 -11.17
N GLU A 44 -12.45 8.84 -10.50
CA GLU A 44 -12.13 10.10 -11.18
C GLU A 44 -10.74 10.03 -11.81
N ASP A 45 -10.58 10.63 -12.99
CA ASP A 45 -9.27 10.75 -13.61
C ASP A 45 -8.48 11.86 -12.92
N LEU A 46 -7.41 11.48 -12.23
CA LEU A 46 -6.54 12.42 -11.53
C LEU A 46 -5.70 13.26 -12.51
N LYS A 47 -5.49 12.81 -13.75
CA LYS A 47 -4.76 13.59 -14.76
C LYS A 47 -5.51 14.87 -15.14
N ASP A 48 -6.83 14.79 -15.24
CA ASP A 48 -7.69 15.95 -15.51
C ASP A 48 -7.61 16.99 -14.38
N LEU A 49 -7.21 16.57 -13.18
CA LEU A 49 -6.99 17.44 -12.01
C LEU A 49 -5.54 17.96 -11.90
N GLY A 50 -4.68 17.61 -12.87
CA GLY A 50 -3.28 18.03 -12.96
C GLY A 50 -2.30 17.13 -12.20
N TYR A 51 -2.73 15.97 -11.70
CA TYR A 51 -1.83 15.02 -11.06
C TYR A 51 -1.03 14.24 -12.10
N LYS A 52 0.20 13.86 -11.74
CA LYS A 52 1.14 13.12 -12.58
C LYS A 52 1.82 12.04 -11.76
N MET A 53 2.10 10.90 -12.38
CA MET A 53 2.90 9.85 -11.77
C MET A 53 4.37 10.25 -11.78
N ALA A 54 5.09 10.03 -10.68
CA ALA A 54 6.53 10.24 -10.64
C ALA A 54 7.27 9.13 -11.41
N ASP A 55 8.49 9.40 -11.90
CA ASP A 55 9.27 8.40 -12.61
C ASP A 55 9.79 7.33 -11.64
N ARG A 56 9.33 6.10 -11.82
CA ARG A 56 9.74 4.94 -11.01
C ARG A 56 11.24 4.63 -11.10
N LYS A 57 11.95 5.09 -12.13
CA LYS A 57 13.40 4.88 -12.28
C LYS A 57 14.20 5.90 -11.49
N GLU A 58 13.70 7.13 -11.40
CA GLU A 58 14.34 8.21 -10.65
C GLU A 58 14.06 8.14 -9.14
N SER A 59 13.10 7.30 -8.73
CA SER A 59 12.64 7.16 -7.34
C SER A 59 12.04 8.47 -6.80
N LEU A 60 11.66 8.48 -5.52
CA LEU A 60 11.16 9.69 -4.86
C LEU A 60 12.32 10.48 -4.25
N ASP A 61 12.37 11.78 -4.54
CA ASP A 61 13.21 12.69 -3.77
C ASP A 61 12.64 12.93 -2.36
N MET A 62 13.38 13.68 -1.54
CA MET A 62 12.99 13.97 -0.16
C MET A 62 11.63 14.68 -0.06
N ASN A 63 11.31 15.60 -0.96
CA ASN A 63 10.05 16.35 -0.89
C ASN A 63 8.86 15.43 -1.18
N HIS A 64 8.98 14.55 -2.17
CA HIS A 64 7.98 13.53 -2.47
C HIS A 64 7.82 12.55 -1.30
N ALA A 65 8.93 12.03 -0.78
CA ALA A 65 8.90 11.08 0.34
C ALA A 65 8.24 11.67 1.58
N LEU A 66 8.56 12.92 1.94
CA LEU A 66 7.93 13.61 3.07
C LEU A 66 6.42 13.78 2.86
N LEU A 67 5.98 14.07 1.64
CA LEU A 67 4.55 14.20 1.34
C LEU A 67 3.83 12.85 1.42
N VAL A 68 4.45 11.76 0.92
CA VAL A 68 3.96 10.39 1.09
C VAL A 68 3.80 10.04 2.57
N MET A 69 4.83 10.28 3.38
CA MET A 69 4.80 9.95 4.81
C MET A 69 3.71 10.74 5.56
N LYS A 70 3.52 12.03 5.23
CA LYS A 70 2.41 12.83 5.77
C LYS A 70 1.04 12.28 5.35
N SER A 71 0.90 11.87 4.10
CA SER A 71 -0.34 11.27 3.57
C SER A 71 -0.67 9.94 4.25
N LEU A 72 0.33 9.06 4.41
CA LEU A 72 0.18 7.81 5.16
C LEU A 72 -0.21 8.06 6.62
N GLY A 73 0.40 9.04 7.28
CA GLY A 73 0.02 9.44 8.65
C GLY A 73 -1.45 9.86 8.73
N ARG A 74 -1.92 10.68 7.78
CA ARG A 74 -3.34 11.09 7.68
C ARG A 74 -4.25 9.89 7.43
N TYR A 75 -3.87 8.98 6.52
CA TYR A 75 -4.60 7.77 6.20
C TYR A 75 -4.73 6.82 7.41
N HIS A 76 -3.62 6.58 8.12
CA HIS A 76 -3.61 5.76 9.33
C HIS A 76 -4.50 6.36 10.43
N ALA A 77 -4.37 7.66 10.70
CA ALA A 77 -5.20 8.37 11.69
C ALA A 77 -6.69 8.27 11.34
N LEU A 78 -7.06 8.51 10.08
CA LEU A 78 -8.43 8.37 9.61
C LEU A 78 -8.96 6.95 9.82
N SER A 79 -8.17 5.93 9.48
CA SER A 79 -8.58 4.53 9.65
C SER A 79 -8.81 4.15 11.12
N ALA A 80 -7.96 4.64 12.03
CA ALA A 80 -8.13 4.45 13.47
C ALA A 80 -9.44 5.10 13.96
N THR A 81 -9.67 6.35 13.61
CA THR A 81 -10.89 7.08 14.01
C THR A 81 -12.16 6.44 13.45
N LEU A 82 -12.16 6.01 12.19
CA LEU A 82 -13.31 5.32 11.58
C LEU A 82 -13.58 3.96 12.23
N LYS A 83 -12.52 3.26 12.65
CA LYS A 83 -12.63 1.99 13.38
C LYS A 83 -13.22 2.21 14.78
N GLU A 84 -12.72 3.20 15.53
CA GLU A 84 -13.24 3.56 16.86
C GLU A 84 -14.73 3.94 16.84
N ARG A 85 -15.17 4.61 15.77
CA ARG A 85 -16.59 4.97 15.55
C ARG A 85 -17.46 3.81 15.06
N GLY A 86 -16.88 2.64 14.77
CA GLY A 86 -17.60 1.49 14.20
C GLY A 86 -18.04 1.69 12.75
N SER A 87 -17.53 2.71 12.06
CA SER A 87 -17.89 3.04 10.68
C SER A 87 -17.05 2.26 9.65
N LEU A 88 -15.92 1.70 10.09
CA LEU A 88 -15.02 0.88 9.29
C LEU A 88 -15.09 -0.60 9.70
N ASP A 89 -15.54 -1.46 8.78
CA ASP A 89 -15.50 -2.91 8.94
C ASP A 89 -14.16 -3.47 8.42
N VAL A 90 -13.30 -3.87 9.36
CA VAL A 90 -11.96 -4.41 9.05
C VAL A 90 -11.93 -5.94 8.91
N THR A 91 -13.05 -6.64 9.09
CA THR A 91 -13.07 -8.11 9.12
C THR A 91 -12.58 -8.74 7.81
N GLY A 92 -12.83 -8.08 6.68
CA GLY A 92 -12.40 -8.52 5.35
C GLY A 92 -10.93 -8.25 5.01
N PHE A 93 -10.16 -7.60 5.90
CA PHE A 93 -8.75 -7.23 5.65
C PHE A 93 -7.74 -8.18 6.28
N LYS A 94 -8.19 -9.23 6.98
CA LYS A 94 -7.31 -10.24 7.57
C LYS A 94 -6.73 -11.23 6.55
N ASP A 95 -7.42 -11.42 5.43
CA ASP A 95 -6.94 -12.27 4.35
C ASP A 95 -5.94 -11.50 3.48
N THR A 96 -4.69 -11.96 3.46
CA THR A 96 -3.61 -11.37 2.66
C THR A 96 -3.26 -12.28 1.49
N ILE A 97 -2.55 -11.74 0.50
CA ILE A 97 -1.97 -12.57 -0.58
C ILE A 97 -1.03 -13.66 -0.04
N PHE A 98 -0.49 -13.46 1.17
CA PHE A 98 0.43 -14.38 1.84
C PHE A 98 -0.29 -15.45 2.66
N SER A 99 -1.55 -15.20 3.08
CA SER A 99 -2.34 -16.19 3.82
C SER A 99 -3.11 -17.15 2.89
N THR A 100 -3.35 -16.75 1.64
CA THR A 100 -4.01 -17.59 0.62
C THR A 100 -3.02 -18.44 -0.15
N ASN A 101 -3.33 -19.72 -0.36
CA ASN A 101 -2.51 -20.65 -1.17
C ASN A 101 -1.03 -20.72 -0.72
N LYS A 102 -0.83 -21.03 0.57
CA LYS A 102 0.47 -20.97 1.25
C LYS A 102 1.58 -21.75 0.55
N ASP A 103 1.29 -22.95 0.04
CA ASP A 103 2.31 -23.79 -0.61
C ASP A 103 2.84 -23.13 -1.90
N ASN A 104 1.95 -22.63 -2.76
CA ASN A 104 2.34 -21.93 -3.98
C ASN A 104 3.09 -20.63 -3.66
N MET A 105 2.63 -19.88 -2.66
CA MET A 105 3.29 -18.64 -2.24
C MET A 105 4.67 -18.89 -1.65
N LYS A 106 4.83 -19.96 -0.85
CA LYS A 106 6.12 -20.37 -0.30
C LYS A 106 7.08 -20.73 -1.41
N GLN A 107 6.64 -21.55 -2.37
CA GLN A 107 7.44 -21.94 -3.52
C GLN A 107 7.86 -20.71 -4.35
N TYR A 108 6.93 -19.78 -4.59
CA TYR A 108 7.20 -18.55 -5.32
C TYR A 108 8.27 -17.71 -4.60
N LEU A 109 8.11 -17.43 -3.30
CA LEU A 109 9.07 -16.65 -2.53
C LEU A 109 10.44 -17.32 -2.47
N ASP A 110 10.49 -18.65 -2.25
CA ASP A 110 11.74 -19.41 -2.22
C ASP A 110 12.49 -19.31 -3.56
N GLN A 111 11.77 -19.39 -4.69
CA GLN A 111 12.35 -19.22 -6.02
C GLN A 111 12.88 -17.80 -6.25
N VAL A 112 12.09 -16.78 -5.92
CA VAL A 112 12.49 -15.37 -6.04
C VAL A 112 13.75 -15.09 -5.22
N LEU A 113 13.79 -15.52 -3.96
CA LEU A 113 14.94 -15.34 -3.08
C LEU A 113 16.16 -16.12 -3.55
N THR A 114 15.98 -17.33 -4.09
CA THR A 114 17.08 -18.13 -4.64
C THR A 114 17.74 -17.44 -5.82
N VAL A 115 16.94 -16.99 -6.80
CA VAL A 115 17.44 -16.28 -7.98
C VAL A 115 18.10 -14.97 -7.57
N PHE A 116 17.45 -14.19 -6.70
CA PHE A 116 17.98 -12.91 -6.24
C PHE A 116 19.31 -13.07 -5.50
N ALA A 117 19.39 -14.03 -4.57
CA ALA A 117 20.65 -14.31 -3.88
C ALA A 117 21.76 -14.74 -4.86
N GLY A 118 21.43 -15.54 -5.87
CA GLY A 118 22.39 -15.93 -6.92
C GLY A 118 22.93 -14.72 -7.70
N VAL A 119 22.06 -13.78 -8.07
CA VAL A 119 22.47 -12.52 -8.73
C VAL A 119 23.40 -11.70 -7.83
N VAL A 120 23.04 -11.52 -6.56
CA VAL A 120 23.87 -10.76 -5.61
C VAL A 120 25.23 -11.43 -5.40
N ASP A 121 25.28 -12.76 -5.32
CA ASP A 121 26.50 -13.54 -5.09
C ASP A 121 27.46 -13.54 -6.29
N THR A 122 26.91 -13.47 -7.51
CA THR A 122 27.68 -13.68 -8.75
C THR A 122 27.93 -12.42 -9.57
N ILE A 123 27.04 -11.41 -9.50
CA ILE A 123 27.08 -10.23 -10.37
C ILE A 123 27.50 -8.96 -9.61
N TRP A 124 27.12 -8.81 -8.34
CA TRP A 124 27.22 -7.51 -7.65
C TRP A 124 28.58 -7.25 -6.98
N GLY A 125 29.50 -8.24 -7.01
CA GLY A 125 30.86 -8.10 -6.49
C GLY A 125 31.03 -8.56 -5.04
N GLU A 126 32.27 -8.59 -4.57
CA GLU A 126 32.64 -9.24 -3.30
C GLU A 126 31.97 -8.61 -2.07
N ASP A 127 31.87 -7.27 -2.04
CA ASP A 127 31.27 -6.51 -0.93
C ASP A 127 29.80 -6.88 -0.69
N TRP A 128 29.12 -7.42 -1.71
CA TRP A 128 27.71 -7.76 -1.65
C TRP A 128 27.43 -9.21 -1.23
N LYS A 129 28.44 -10.08 -1.20
CA LYS A 129 28.25 -11.50 -0.86
C LYS A 129 27.67 -11.73 0.53
N ILE A 130 27.96 -10.84 1.48
CA ILE A 130 27.35 -10.89 2.81
C ILE A 130 25.81 -10.78 2.74
N TYR A 131 25.28 -10.00 1.79
CA TYR A 131 23.83 -9.90 1.58
C TYR A 131 23.29 -11.14 0.87
N ALA A 132 24.02 -11.75 -0.06
CA ALA A 132 23.62 -13.03 -0.65
C ALA A 132 23.46 -14.12 0.42
N VAL A 133 24.36 -14.19 1.40
CA VAL A 133 24.24 -15.10 2.55
C VAL A 133 22.98 -14.79 3.38
N LYS A 134 22.72 -13.51 3.67
CA LYS A 134 21.51 -13.08 4.40
C LYS A 134 20.23 -13.45 3.64
N ILE A 135 20.17 -13.22 2.34
CA ILE A 135 19.01 -13.55 1.49
C ILE A 135 18.81 -15.07 1.45
N LYS A 136 19.88 -15.85 1.23
CA LYS A 136 19.81 -17.33 1.27
C LYS A 136 19.27 -17.83 2.61
N SER A 137 19.61 -17.16 3.70
CA SER A 137 19.11 -17.51 5.03
C SER A 137 17.61 -17.29 5.22
N LEU A 138 16.92 -16.58 4.32
CA LEU A 138 15.45 -16.39 4.36
C LEU A 138 14.70 -17.46 3.56
N ILE A 139 15.38 -18.19 2.68
CA ILE A 139 14.77 -19.25 1.87
C ILE A 139 14.20 -20.32 2.81
N GLY A 140 12.96 -20.73 2.54
CA GLY A 140 12.20 -21.69 3.33
C GLY A 140 11.48 -21.11 4.54
N LYS A 141 11.83 -19.88 4.97
CA LYS A 141 11.29 -19.24 6.19
C LYS A 141 10.52 -17.96 5.89
N CYS A 142 10.75 -17.34 4.73
CA CYS A 142 10.27 -16.00 4.42
C CYS A 142 8.74 -15.87 4.57
N LEU A 143 7.97 -16.84 4.06
CA LEU A 143 6.51 -16.80 4.17
C LEU A 143 6.05 -16.88 5.63
N ASP A 144 6.68 -17.73 6.44
CA ASP A 144 6.33 -17.89 7.85
C ASP A 144 6.67 -16.62 8.63
N SER A 145 7.83 -16.02 8.37
CA SER A 145 8.20 -14.72 8.95
C SER A 145 7.23 -13.62 8.55
N ILE A 146 6.76 -13.57 7.31
CA ILE A 146 5.74 -12.60 6.88
C ILE A 146 4.42 -12.84 7.62
N ASN A 147 3.95 -14.09 7.69
CA ASN A 147 2.69 -14.40 8.36
C ASN A 147 2.73 -14.09 9.86
N GLN A 148 3.87 -14.31 10.52
CA GLN A 148 4.05 -13.95 11.93
C GLN A 148 3.80 -12.45 12.18
N LEU A 149 4.21 -11.56 11.27
CA LEU A 149 3.97 -10.11 11.39
C LEU A 149 2.47 -9.73 11.38
N TYR A 150 1.61 -10.59 10.81
CA TYR A 150 0.16 -10.36 10.81
C TYR A 150 -0.55 -10.95 12.03
N ASP A 151 0.08 -11.91 12.71
CA ASP A 151 -0.48 -12.58 13.90
C ASP A 151 -0.11 -11.84 15.20
N GLU A 152 0.88 -10.93 15.17
CA GLU A 152 1.26 -10.11 16.32
C GLU A 152 0.16 -9.13 16.73
N GLU A 153 -0.12 -9.07 18.04
CA GLU A 153 -1.03 -8.07 18.60
C GLU A 153 -0.45 -6.67 18.41
N CYS A 154 -1.23 -5.79 17.78
CA CYS A 154 -0.85 -4.40 17.54
C CYS A 154 -1.65 -3.49 18.46
N ASP A 155 -0.94 -2.67 19.24
CA ASP A 155 -1.54 -1.68 20.16
C ASP A 155 -2.28 -0.56 19.41
N PHE A 156 -1.87 -0.27 18.17
CA PHE A 156 -2.48 0.76 17.34
C PHE A 156 -2.85 0.22 15.94
N PRO A 157 -3.89 -0.62 15.84
CA PRO A 157 -4.25 -1.31 14.62
C PRO A 157 -4.91 -0.36 13.60
N VAL A 158 -4.16 0.00 12.57
CA VAL A 158 -4.59 0.86 11.46
C VAL A 158 -4.70 0.08 10.16
N LEU A 159 -5.38 0.66 9.17
CA LEU A 159 -5.39 0.12 7.83
C LEU A 159 -4.11 0.55 7.10
N ASN A 160 -3.43 -0.42 6.47
CA ASN A 160 -2.25 -0.16 5.66
C ASN A 160 -2.63 0.15 4.20
N HIS A 161 -1.78 0.87 3.47
CA HIS A 161 -1.99 1.12 2.04
C HIS A 161 -1.88 -0.18 1.20
N GLY A 162 -1.12 -1.17 1.67
CA GLY A 162 -0.99 -2.50 1.06
C GLY A 162 -0.01 -2.60 -0.12
N ASP A 163 0.08 -1.56 -0.95
CA ASP A 163 1.06 -1.48 -2.06
C ASP A 163 1.55 -0.03 -2.24
N CYS A 164 2.37 0.42 -1.29
CA CYS A 164 2.79 1.82 -1.14
C CYS A 164 4.08 2.09 -1.94
N TRP A 165 3.95 2.32 -3.24
CA TRP A 165 5.08 2.58 -4.15
C TRP A 165 4.70 3.56 -5.25
N VAL A 166 5.72 4.06 -5.97
CA VAL A 166 5.64 5.19 -6.91
C VAL A 166 4.52 5.06 -7.95
N ASN A 167 4.22 3.84 -8.42
CA ASN A 167 3.19 3.63 -9.45
C ASN A 167 1.75 3.73 -8.92
N ASN A 168 1.57 3.64 -7.59
CA ASN A 168 0.26 3.76 -6.94
C ASN A 168 0.07 5.12 -6.27
N MET A 169 0.83 6.12 -6.73
CA MET A 169 0.80 7.47 -6.22
C MET A 169 0.86 8.44 -7.39
N MET A 170 0.05 9.49 -7.34
CA MET A 170 0.12 10.60 -8.26
C MET A 170 0.32 11.89 -7.48
N PHE A 171 1.20 12.75 -7.99
CA PHE A 171 1.59 14.00 -7.37
C PHE A 171 1.06 15.17 -8.17
N LYS A 172 0.64 16.22 -7.47
CA LYS A 172 0.37 17.52 -8.06
C LYS A 172 1.46 18.48 -7.62
N TYR A 173 1.94 19.29 -8.56
CA TYR A 173 3.08 20.17 -8.36
C TYR A 173 2.61 21.62 -8.37
N ASP A 174 3.22 22.44 -7.53
CA ASP A 174 3.10 23.89 -7.68
C ASP A 174 3.86 24.36 -8.91
N GLU A 175 3.48 25.52 -9.46
CA GLU A 175 4.03 26.05 -10.72
C GLU A 175 5.55 26.30 -10.66
N ASP A 176 6.12 26.43 -9.45
CA ASP A 176 7.54 26.63 -9.23
C ASP A 176 8.25 25.37 -8.70
N ALA A 177 9.34 25.01 -9.38
CA ALA A 177 10.42 24.11 -8.92
C ALA A 177 10.15 22.58 -8.81
N ASN A 178 9.14 22.01 -9.48
CA ASN A 178 8.84 20.57 -9.40
C ASN A 178 8.65 20.07 -7.95
N ILE A 179 8.26 20.96 -7.03
CA ILE A 179 8.00 20.59 -5.64
C ILE A 179 6.58 19.99 -5.58
N PRO A 180 6.41 18.76 -5.09
CA PRO A 180 5.09 18.16 -4.97
C PRO A 180 4.31 18.88 -3.86
N ALA A 181 3.18 19.46 -4.24
CA ALA A 181 2.26 20.16 -3.36
C ALA A 181 1.19 19.22 -2.79
N ASN A 182 0.81 18.20 -3.56
CA ASN A 182 -0.23 17.25 -3.16
C ASN A 182 0.01 15.83 -3.69
N ILE A 183 -0.63 14.84 -3.06
CA ILE A 183 -0.55 13.42 -3.39
C ILE A 183 -1.93 12.77 -3.32
N ARG A 184 -2.22 11.88 -4.28
CA ARG A 184 -3.39 11.01 -4.31
C ARG A 184 -3.07 9.64 -4.88
#